data_AF-A0A832Y4K5-F1
#
_entry.id   AF-A0A832Y4K5-F1
#
_cell.length_a   1.000
_cell.length_b   1.000
_cell.length_c   1.000
_cell.angle_alpha   90.00
_cell.angle_beta   90.00
_cell.angle_gamma   90.00
#
_symmetry.space_group_name_H-M   'P 1'
#
loop_
_entity.id
_entity.type
_entity.pdbx_description
1 polymer ?
#
loop_
_entity_poly.entity_id
_entity_poly.type
_entity_poly.pdbx_seq_one_letter_code
_entity_poly.pdbx_strand_id
1 'polypeptide(L)'
;MTTEDGGLTEYDSTQAEMMLEQCLQLDENDEVIGGVSKKTCHRGQGIRHRAFSVLIFDSQDRLLVQQRSADKITFPSVWANSCCSHPLAIEGETEDSETGVIEAARRKLEQELGIPRSKTDTWDFNHIGRFEYRCRWDDEWVEHEIDHVLIVREDIEVKPNENEIQA
;
A
#
# COMPACT_ATOMS: atom_id res chain seq x y z
N MET A 1 -22.38 8.17 22.47
CA MET A 1 -22.82 8.60 21.13
C MET A 1 -22.10 9.88 20.78
N THR A 2 -20.93 9.74 20.16
CA THR A 2 -20.25 10.76 19.35
C THR A 2 -19.26 9.96 18.50
N THR A 3 -19.72 9.44 17.36
CA THR A 3 -18.83 8.89 16.35
C THR A 3 -18.02 10.08 15.82
N GLU A 4 -16.74 10.14 16.17
CA GLU A 4 -15.77 11.06 15.56
C GLU A 4 -15.58 10.67 14.10
N ASP A 5 -16.56 11.01 13.29
CA ASP A 5 -16.50 10.86 11.84
C ASP A 5 -15.68 12.02 11.24
N GLY A 6 -14.41 12.07 11.65
CA GLY A 6 -13.51 13.20 11.44
C GLY A 6 -13.12 13.37 9.98
N GLY A 7 -14.02 13.89 9.16
CA GLY A 7 -13.77 14.27 7.77
C GLY A 7 -13.57 13.10 6.80
N LEU A 8 -14.21 11.95 7.03
CA LEU A 8 -14.22 10.84 6.06
C LEU A 8 -15.58 10.65 5.35
N THR A 9 -16.63 11.34 5.79
CA THR A 9 -18.00 11.23 5.24
C THR A 9 -18.14 11.59 3.77
N GLU A 10 -17.21 12.37 3.23
CA GLU A 10 -17.24 12.84 1.84
C GLU A 10 -16.56 11.87 0.86
N TYR A 11 -15.88 10.83 1.38
CA TYR A 11 -15.19 9.83 0.58
C TYR A 11 -16.02 8.56 0.40
N ASP A 12 -15.63 7.74 -0.58
CA ASP A 12 -16.20 6.41 -0.77
C ASP A 12 -16.11 5.58 0.53
N SER A 13 -17.18 4.87 0.86
CA SER A 13 -17.29 4.15 2.14
C SER A 13 -16.24 3.05 2.30
N THR A 14 -15.85 2.41 1.20
CA THR A 14 -14.85 1.34 1.20
C THR A 14 -13.48 1.93 1.49
N GLN A 15 -13.13 3.04 0.81
CA GLN A 15 -11.88 3.75 1.07
C GLN A 15 -11.83 4.34 2.49
N ALA A 16 -12.95 4.87 2.99
CA ALA A 16 -13.05 5.37 4.36
C ALA A 16 -12.86 4.26 5.41
N GLU A 17 -13.42 3.06 5.19
CA GLU A 17 -13.24 1.92 6.09
C GLU A 17 -11.77 1.47 6.12
N MET A 18 -11.09 1.43 4.97
CA MET A 18 -9.66 1.12 4.89
C MET A 18 -8.78 2.13 5.65
N MET A 19 -9.26 3.34 5.93
CA MET A 19 -8.50 4.30 6.74
C MET A 19 -8.41 3.91 8.23
N LEU A 20 -9.14 2.89 8.67
CA LEU A 20 -9.08 2.33 10.01
C LEU A 20 -8.00 1.25 10.16
N GLU A 21 -7.48 0.72 9.05
CA GLU A 21 -6.40 -0.27 9.02
C GLU A 21 -5.21 0.22 9.84
N GLN A 22 -4.57 -0.68 10.61
CA GLN A 22 -3.43 -0.33 11.45
C GLN A 22 -2.13 -0.52 10.67
N CYS A 23 -1.49 0.56 10.26
CA CYS A 23 -0.15 0.54 9.68
C CYS A 23 0.92 0.36 10.77
N LEU A 24 2.10 -0.09 10.37
CA LEU A 24 3.27 -0.19 11.27
C LEU A 24 3.95 1.17 11.40
N GLN A 25 3.88 1.78 12.59
CA GLN A 25 4.64 2.99 12.92
C GLN A 25 6.11 2.64 13.09
N LEU A 26 7.00 3.48 12.54
CA LEU A 26 8.44 3.24 12.55
C LEU A 26 9.25 4.33 13.25
N ASP A 27 10.41 3.95 13.76
CA ASP A 27 11.50 4.88 14.03
C ASP A 27 12.33 5.16 12.75
N GLU A 28 13.49 5.81 12.89
CA GLU A 28 14.37 6.17 11.76
C GLU A 28 15.22 5.02 11.21
N ASN A 29 15.25 3.89 11.91
CA ASN A 29 16.02 2.72 11.53
C ASN A 29 15.16 1.61 10.91
N ASP A 30 13.88 1.90 10.64
CA ASP A 30 12.88 0.92 10.21
C ASP A 30 12.55 -0.11 11.32
N GLU A 31 12.60 0.31 12.59
CA GLU A 31 12.13 -0.50 13.71
C GLU A 31 10.68 -0.16 14.06
N VAL A 32 9.86 -1.20 14.28
CA VAL A 32 8.43 -1.03 14.61
C VAL A 32 8.28 -0.55 16.04
N ILE A 33 7.65 0.61 16.22
CA ILE A 33 7.37 1.21 17.54
C ILE A 33 5.91 1.10 17.96
N GLY A 34 5.01 0.73 17.05
CA GLY A 34 3.60 0.52 17.35
C GLY A 34 2.71 0.38 16.11
N GLY A 35 1.41 0.22 16.35
CA GLY A 35 0.37 0.30 15.32
C GLY A 35 -0.32 1.65 15.35
N VAL A 36 -0.68 2.17 14.18
CA VAL A 36 -1.36 3.45 14.04
C VAL A 36 -2.34 3.39 12.86
N SER A 37 -3.51 4.03 12.98
CA SER A 37 -4.47 3.99 11.87
C SER A 37 -3.90 4.66 10.62
N LYS A 38 -4.20 4.10 9.45
CA LYS A 38 -3.86 4.64 8.15
C LYS A 38 -4.28 6.11 8.04
N LYS A 39 -5.47 6.46 8.52
CA LYS A 39 -5.91 7.86 8.63
C LYS A 39 -4.88 8.74 9.34
N THR A 40 -4.39 8.31 10.50
CA THR A 40 -3.47 9.10 11.32
C THR A 40 -2.09 9.17 10.69
N CYS A 41 -1.62 8.07 10.06
CA CYS A 41 -0.38 8.05 9.28
C CYS A 41 -0.33 9.11 8.20
N HIS A 42 -1.45 9.32 7.51
CA HIS A 42 -1.47 10.13 6.30
C HIS A 42 -1.96 11.56 6.52
N ARG A 43 -2.29 11.97 7.76
CA ARG A 43 -2.83 13.31 8.05
C ARG A 43 -1.79 14.28 8.58
N GLY A 44 -2.01 15.57 8.32
CA GLY A 44 -1.24 16.65 8.93
C GLY A 44 0.22 16.62 8.50
N GLN A 45 1.15 16.36 9.43
CA GLN A 45 2.56 16.18 9.09
C GLN A 45 2.90 14.76 8.63
N GLY A 46 2.00 13.81 8.79
CA GLY A 46 2.26 12.40 8.56
C GLY A 46 3.04 11.77 9.70
N ILE A 47 2.85 10.49 9.89
CA ILE A 47 3.63 9.66 10.82
C ILE A 47 4.41 8.67 9.97
N ARG A 48 5.71 8.54 10.25
CA ARG A 48 6.55 7.56 9.58
C ARG A 48 5.99 6.15 9.78
N HIS A 49 5.72 5.47 8.68
CA HIS A 49 5.21 4.11 8.69
C HIS A 49 5.83 3.26 7.58
N ARG A 50 5.74 1.93 7.71
CA ARG A 50 6.28 1.02 6.70
C ARG A 50 5.35 0.97 5.50
N ALA A 51 5.94 0.91 4.31
CA ALA A 51 5.24 0.73 3.04
C ALA A 51 5.98 -0.24 2.13
N PHE A 52 5.34 -0.62 1.03
CA PHE A 52 5.96 -1.36 -0.04
C PHE A 52 5.51 -0.85 -1.41
N SER A 53 6.40 -1.05 -2.39
CA SER A 53 6.16 -0.82 -3.82
C SER A 53 6.52 -2.06 -4.61
N VAL A 54 5.54 -2.68 -5.25
CA VAL A 54 5.73 -3.82 -6.16
C VAL A 54 5.92 -3.31 -7.59
N LEU A 55 6.96 -3.79 -8.25
CA LEU A 55 7.23 -3.64 -9.68
C LEU A 55 7.08 -4.99 -10.37
N ILE A 56 6.00 -5.17 -11.14
CA ILE A 56 5.75 -6.41 -11.89
C ILE A 56 6.18 -6.22 -13.34
N PHE A 57 7.16 -7.00 -13.76
CA PHE A 57 7.60 -7.07 -15.16
C PHE A 57 7.09 -8.36 -15.80
N ASP A 58 6.62 -8.26 -17.04
CA ASP A 58 6.29 -9.45 -17.82
C ASP A 58 7.52 -10.06 -18.51
N SER A 59 7.30 -11.16 -19.24
CA SER A 59 8.36 -11.83 -20.01
C SER A 59 8.97 -11.00 -21.15
N GLN A 60 8.40 -9.84 -21.46
CA GLN A 60 8.87 -8.88 -22.48
C GLN A 60 9.51 -7.63 -21.86
N ASP A 61 9.84 -7.65 -20.56
CA ASP A 61 10.40 -6.52 -19.80
C ASP A 61 9.48 -5.29 -19.76
N ARG A 62 8.17 -5.46 -19.96
CA ARG A 62 7.19 -4.38 -19.80
C ARG A 62 6.76 -4.31 -18.34
N LEU A 63 6.76 -3.10 -17.77
CA LEU A 63 6.28 -2.84 -16.42
C LEU A 63 4.76 -2.67 -16.42
N LEU A 64 4.05 -3.40 -15.55
CA LEU A 64 2.67 -3.08 -15.23
C LEU A 64 2.63 -1.77 -14.45
N VAL A 65 1.90 -0.78 -14.96
CA VAL A 65 1.58 0.47 -14.28
C VAL A 65 0.08 0.51 -14.03
N GLN A 66 -0.33 1.18 -12.95
CA GLN A 66 -1.75 1.40 -12.65
C GLN A 66 -2.06 2.90 -12.67
N GLN A 67 -3.28 3.24 -13.05
CA GLN A 67 -3.90 4.51 -12.72
C GLN A 67 -4.81 4.31 -11.52
N ARG A 68 -4.50 5.00 -10.42
CA ARG A 68 -5.30 4.98 -9.19
C ARG A 68 -6.75 5.41 -9.47
N SER A 69 -7.72 4.79 -8.82
CA SER A 69 -9.12 5.24 -8.92
C SER A 69 -9.28 6.70 -8.50
N ALA A 70 -10.34 7.34 -8.98
CA ALA A 70 -10.74 8.67 -8.51
C ALA A 70 -11.22 8.66 -7.05
N ASP A 71 -11.58 7.48 -6.52
CA ASP A 71 -12.09 7.31 -5.15
C ASP A 71 -10.97 7.23 -4.10
N LYS A 72 -9.70 7.04 -4.52
CA LYS A 72 -8.56 7.04 -3.59
C LYS A 72 -8.46 8.36 -2.83
N ILE A 73 -8.30 8.26 -1.51
CA ILE A 73 -8.17 9.44 -0.63
C ILE A 73 -6.87 10.21 -0.91
N THR A 74 -5.75 9.50 -1.08
CA THR A 74 -4.46 10.10 -1.44
C THR A 74 -4.18 9.89 -2.93
N PHE A 75 -3.72 10.94 -3.62
CA PHE A 75 -3.31 10.89 -5.04
C PHE A 75 -4.33 10.20 -5.99
N PRO A 76 -5.63 10.57 -5.99
CA PRO A 76 -6.60 10.03 -6.94
C PRO A 76 -6.20 10.28 -8.40
N SER A 77 -6.50 9.33 -9.29
CA SER A 77 -6.23 9.41 -10.74
C SER A 77 -4.75 9.55 -11.16
N VAL A 78 -3.81 9.43 -10.22
CA VAL A 78 -2.37 9.46 -10.51
C VAL A 78 -1.90 8.10 -11.04
N TRP A 79 -1.00 8.14 -12.04
CA TRP A 79 -0.29 6.96 -12.52
C TRP A 79 0.85 6.58 -11.58
N ALA A 80 0.90 5.31 -11.20
CA ALA A 80 1.87 4.74 -10.27
C ALA A 80 2.38 3.38 -10.79
N ASN A 81 3.36 2.79 -10.08
CA ASN A 81 3.81 1.42 -10.33
C ASN A 81 2.72 0.38 -10.01
N SER A 82 3.05 -0.89 -10.16
CA SER A 82 2.09 -2.00 -10.22
C SER A 82 1.17 -2.13 -9.01
N CYS A 83 1.69 -1.96 -7.79
CA CYS A 83 0.91 -1.96 -6.55
C CYS A 83 1.72 -1.31 -5.41
N CYS A 84 1.10 -0.41 -4.64
CA CYS A 84 1.70 0.23 -3.46
C CYS A 84 0.71 0.21 -2.30
N SER A 85 1.18 -0.18 -1.12
CA SER A 85 0.36 -0.18 0.09
C SER A 85 1.25 -0.40 1.31
N HIS A 86 0.62 -0.72 2.45
CA HIS A 86 1.26 -0.90 3.73
C HIS A 86 1.16 -2.35 4.22
N PRO A 87 2.20 -2.91 4.85
CA PRO A 87 2.01 -3.98 5.82
C PRO A 87 1.21 -3.48 7.03
N LEU A 88 0.36 -4.35 7.55
CA LEU A 88 -0.53 -4.06 8.67
C LEU A 88 0.02 -4.63 9.97
N ALA A 89 -0.42 -4.05 11.09
CA ALA A 89 -0.15 -4.55 12.45
C ALA A 89 -0.97 -5.81 12.76
N ILE A 90 -0.80 -6.86 11.95
CA ILE A 90 -1.47 -8.16 12.04
C ILE A 90 -0.45 -9.30 11.99
N GLU A 91 -0.85 -10.48 12.46
CA GLU A 91 -0.04 -11.69 12.39
C GLU A 91 0.38 -12.00 10.94
N GLY A 92 1.65 -12.34 10.74
CA GLY A 92 2.25 -12.59 9.41
C GLY A 92 2.84 -11.35 8.72
N GLU A 93 2.40 -10.13 9.05
CA GLU A 93 2.91 -8.90 8.44
C GLU A 93 3.84 -8.07 9.36
N THR A 94 3.96 -8.46 10.63
CA THR A 94 4.73 -7.73 11.67
C THR A 94 6.09 -8.36 12.04
N GLU A 95 6.39 -9.56 11.57
CA GLU A 95 7.48 -10.39 12.11
C GLU A 95 8.87 -9.90 11.69
N ASP A 96 9.20 -10.07 10.41
CA ASP A 96 10.39 -9.54 9.78
C ASP A 96 10.01 -8.50 8.73
N SER A 97 10.86 -7.49 8.53
CA SER A 97 10.57 -6.38 7.64
C SER A 97 10.39 -6.80 6.18
N GLU A 98 11.17 -7.78 5.71
CA GLU A 98 11.14 -8.24 4.32
C GLU A 98 10.02 -9.25 4.11
N THR A 99 9.88 -10.25 4.98
CA THR A 99 8.78 -11.22 4.86
C THR A 99 7.42 -10.55 5.05
N GLY A 100 7.32 -9.60 5.99
CA GLY A 100 6.08 -8.88 6.28
C GLY A 100 5.58 -8.03 5.11
N VAL A 101 6.47 -7.33 4.40
CA VAL A 101 6.08 -6.57 3.20
C VAL A 101 5.73 -7.48 2.02
N ILE A 102 6.36 -8.65 1.89
CA ILE A 102 6.00 -9.64 0.86
C ILE A 102 4.61 -10.19 1.14
N GLU A 103 4.30 -10.54 2.39
CA GLU A 103 2.96 -11.02 2.78
C GLU A 103 1.88 -9.97 2.54
N ALA A 104 2.16 -8.71 2.88
CA ALA A 104 1.28 -7.59 2.60
C ALA A 104 1.09 -7.37 1.09
N ALA A 105 2.15 -7.48 0.29
CA ALA A 105 2.10 -7.38 -1.16
C ALA A 105 1.17 -8.45 -1.74
N ARG A 106 1.28 -9.70 -1.30
CA ARG A 106 0.38 -10.79 -1.76
C ARG A 106 -1.09 -10.48 -1.49
N ARG A 107 -1.42 -10.01 -0.28
CA ARG A 107 -2.78 -9.60 0.09
C ARG A 107 -3.29 -8.47 -0.82
N LYS A 108 -2.46 -7.46 -1.08
CA LYS A 108 -2.85 -6.28 -1.85
C LYS A 108 -2.91 -6.55 -3.36
N LEU A 109 -2.06 -7.42 -3.89
CA LEU A 109 -2.16 -7.89 -5.27
C LEU A 109 -3.47 -8.64 -5.54
N GLU A 110 -3.97 -9.42 -4.56
CA GLU A 110 -5.28 -10.04 -4.65
C GLU A 110 -6.41 -9.01 -4.58
N GLN A 111 -6.34 -8.07 -3.63
CA GLN A 111 -7.37 -7.05 -3.44
C GLN A 111 -7.47 -6.04 -4.59
N GLU A 112 -6.33 -5.56 -5.11
CA GLU A 112 -6.30 -4.45 -6.08
C GLU A 112 -6.27 -4.97 -7.52
N LEU A 113 -5.45 -5.98 -7.81
CA LEU A 113 -5.26 -6.51 -9.17
C LEU A 113 -6.03 -7.82 -9.42
N GLY A 114 -6.70 -8.38 -8.41
CA GLY A 114 -7.46 -9.62 -8.55
C GLY A 114 -6.58 -10.85 -8.76
N ILE A 115 -5.30 -10.78 -8.38
CA ILE A 115 -4.34 -11.88 -8.57
C ILE A 115 -4.46 -12.85 -7.38
N PRO A 116 -4.95 -14.09 -7.57
CA PRO A 116 -5.24 -14.97 -6.44
C PRO A 116 -3.99 -15.30 -5.62
N ARG A 117 -4.17 -15.39 -4.30
CA ARG A 117 -3.09 -15.75 -3.37
C ARG A 117 -2.35 -17.03 -3.80
N SER A 118 -3.10 -18.04 -4.24
CA SER A 118 -2.58 -19.33 -4.73
C SER A 118 -1.61 -19.24 -5.91
N LYS A 119 -1.67 -18.17 -6.71
CA LYS A 119 -0.64 -17.88 -7.72
C LYS A 119 0.55 -17.21 -7.07
N THR A 120 0.29 -16.13 -6.32
CA THR A 120 1.35 -15.32 -5.74
C THR A 120 2.26 -16.17 -4.87
N ASP A 121 1.75 -17.13 -4.08
CA ASP A 121 2.53 -18.01 -3.18
C ASP A 121 3.73 -18.71 -3.84
N THR A 122 3.70 -18.86 -5.17
CA THR A 122 4.78 -19.47 -5.94
C THR A 122 5.77 -18.48 -6.56
N TRP A 123 5.48 -17.18 -6.48
CA TRP A 123 6.31 -16.11 -7.04
C TRP A 123 7.53 -15.82 -6.17
N ASP A 124 8.61 -15.47 -6.86
CA ASP A 124 9.83 -14.94 -6.27
C ASP A 124 9.72 -13.40 -6.18
N PHE A 125 9.58 -12.90 -4.95
CA PHE A 125 9.58 -11.46 -4.68
C PHE A 125 11.00 -11.05 -4.34
N ASN A 126 11.69 -10.44 -5.30
CA ASN A 126 13.05 -9.94 -5.11
C ASN A 126 13.01 -8.60 -4.39
N HIS A 127 13.33 -8.58 -3.08
CA HIS A 127 13.51 -7.36 -2.32
C HIS A 127 14.85 -6.71 -2.69
N ILE A 128 14.78 -5.54 -3.32
CA ILE A 128 15.99 -4.86 -3.85
C ILE A 128 16.49 -3.74 -2.94
N GLY A 129 15.77 -3.43 -1.87
CA GLY A 129 16.12 -2.40 -0.91
C GLY A 129 14.93 -1.60 -0.43
N ARG A 130 15.23 -0.52 0.30
CA ARG A 130 14.24 0.41 0.84
C ARG A 130 14.73 1.85 0.77
N PHE A 131 13.81 2.80 0.78
CA PHE A 131 14.12 4.23 0.84
C PHE A 131 13.09 4.97 1.70
N GLU A 132 13.51 6.05 2.36
CA GLU A 132 12.59 6.94 3.07
C GLU A 132 12.20 8.10 2.16
N TYR A 133 10.89 8.41 2.09
CA TYR A 133 10.41 9.61 1.43
C TYR A 133 9.27 10.26 2.19
N ARG A 134 8.99 11.52 1.84
CA ARG A 134 7.84 12.27 2.32
C ARG A 134 7.26 13.11 1.20
N CYS A 135 5.99 12.89 0.88
CA CYS A 135 5.31 13.55 -0.24
C CYS A 135 3.94 14.05 0.17
N ARG A 136 3.69 15.36 0.06
CA ARG A 136 2.40 15.94 0.38
C ARG A 136 1.46 15.89 -0.84
N TRP A 137 0.24 15.39 -0.64
CA TRP A 137 -0.80 15.45 -1.65
C TRP A 137 -1.51 16.81 -1.62
N ASP A 138 -2.02 17.20 -0.45
CA ASP A 138 -2.71 18.47 -0.21
C ASP A 138 -2.51 18.99 1.22
N ASP A 139 -3.29 19.97 1.64
CA ASP A 139 -3.21 20.55 2.99
C ASP A 139 -3.53 19.52 4.10
N GLU A 140 -4.30 18.48 3.80
CA GLU A 140 -4.72 17.45 4.75
C GLU A 140 -3.83 16.21 4.70
N TRP A 141 -3.46 15.75 3.50
CA TRP A 141 -2.93 14.42 3.23
C TRP A 141 -1.46 14.42 2.80
N VAL A 142 -0.70 13.47 3.34
CA VAL A 142 0.75 13.33 3.13
C VAL A 142 1.18 11.87 3.28
N GLU A 143 2.15 11.45 2.49
CA GLU A 143 2.91 10.22 2.69
C GLU A 143 4.18 10.52 3.47
N HIS A 144 4.50 9.66 4.43
CA HIS A 144 5.78 9.64 5.13
C HIS A 144 6.15 8.18 5.40
N GLU A 145 6.94 7.61 4.50
CA GLU A 145 7.11 6.16 4.42
C GLU A 145 8.59 5.77 4.40
N ILE A 146 8.89 4.63 5.02
CA ILE A 146 10.04 3.80 4.64
C ILE A 146 9.47 2.74 3.70
N ASP A 147 9.75 2.89 2.40
CA ASP A 147 9.16 2.09 1.33
C ASP A 147 10.12 0.97 0.88
N HIS A 148 9.64 -0.27 0.93
CA HIS A 148 10.35 -1.47 0.51
C HIS A 148 10.04 -1.79 -0.95
N VAL A 149 11.06 -1.89 -1.79
CA VAL A 149 10.88 -2.13 -3.22
C VAL A 149 10.99 -3.62 -3.53
N LEU A 150 9.92 -4.17 -4.08
CA LEU A 150 9.79 -5.56 -4.46
C LEU A 150 9.71 -5.68 -5.99
N ILE A 151 10.55 -6.52 -6.59
CA ILE A 151 10.47 -6.84 -8.02
C ILE A 151 9.93 -8.25 -8.20
N VAL A 152 8.95 -8.39 -9.09
CA VAL A 152 8.38 -9.66 -9.53
C VAL A 152 8.48 -9.75 -11.05
N ARG A 153 8.76 -10.94 -11.58
CA ARG A 153 8.81 -11.21 -13.03
C ARG A 153 7.84 -12.32 -13.38
N GLU A 154 6.63 -11.96 -13.79
CA GLU A 154 5.52 -12.89 -14.02
C GLU A 154 4.60 -12.39 -15.13
N ASP A 155 4.15 -13.32 -15.99
CA ASP A 155 3.09 -13.05 -16.95
C ASP A 155 1.73 -13.18 -16.25
N ILE A 156 1.05 -12.05 -16.05
CA ILE A 156 -0.15 -11.97 -15.21
C ILE A 156 -1.42 -11.65 -15.99
N GLU A 157 -2.54 -12.16 -15.48
CA GLU A 157 -3.88 -11.74 -15.86
C GLU A 157 -4.46 -10.96 -14.69
N VAL A 158 -4.83 -9.69 -14.93
CA VAL A 158 -5.37 -8.80 -13.91
C VAL A 158 -6.89 -8.71 -14.02
N LYS A 159 -7.55 -8.60 -12.87
CA LYS A 159 -8.96 -8.25 -12.72
C LYS A 159 -9.04 -7.10 -11.72
N PRO A 160 -8.73 -5.86 -12.16
CA PRO A 160 -8.60 -4.74 -11.26
C PRO A 160 -9.88 -4.48 -10.47
N ASN A 161 -9.74 -4.15 -9.19
CA ASN A 161 -10.82 -3.63 -8.39
C ASN A 161 -11.04 -2.16 -8.77
N GLU A 162 -12.21 -1.84 -9.35
CA GLU A 162 -12.53 -0.49 -9.86
C GLU A 162 -12.51 0.60 -8.76
N ASN A 163 -12.72 0.22 -7.50
CA ASN A 163 -12.58 1.15 -6.37
C ASN A 163 -11.13 1.51 -6.06
N GLU A 164 -10.17 0.72 -6.53
CA GLU A 164 -8.72 0.91 -6.30
C GLU A 164 -8.00 1.42 -7.56
N ILE A 165 -8.37 0.90 -8.74
CA ILE A 165 -7.68 1.10 -10.02
C ILE A 165 -8.69 1.42 -11.12
N GLN A 166 -8.43 2.48 -11.89
CA GLN A 166 -9.30 2.89 -13.01
C GLN A 166 -8.71 2.58 -14.41
N ALA A 167 -7.40 2.38 -14.54
CA ALA A 167 -6.74 2.02 -15.80
C ALA A 167 -5.42 1.28 -15.59
#